data_AF-A0A7J9AVZ0-F1
#
_entry.id   AF-A0A7J9AVZ0-F1
#
_cell.length_a   1.000
_cell.length_b   1.000
_cell.length_c   1.000
_cell.angle_alpha   90.00
_cell.angle_beta   90.00
_cell.angle_gamma   90.00
#
_symmetry.space_group_name_H-M   'P 1'
#
loop_
_entity.id
_entity.type
_entity.pdbx_description
1 polymer ?
#
loop_
_entity_poly.entity_id
_entity_poly.type
_entity_poly.pdbx_seq_one_letter_code
_entity_poly.pdbx_strand_id
1 'polypeptide(L)' 'MLKLMRFFVEAEDNGDELNVNTQIKIVFKSLSNEFNNFRASYNLGNKALTLTQLMKELQSCELILNGGKPI' A
#
# COMPACT_ATOMS: atom_id res chain seq x y z
N MET A 1 6.14 9.24 6.66
CA MET A 1 6.02 7.98 7.43
C MET A 1 4.56 7.53 7.42
N LEU A 2 4.29 6.40 6.77
CA LEU A 2 2.96 5.81 6.66
C LEU A 2 2.43 5.45 8.06
N LYS A 3 1.26 5.98 8.46
CA LYS A 3 0.59 5.64 9.73
C LYS A 3 -0.13 4.28 9.65
N LEU A 4 0.51 3.27 9.05
CA LEU A 4 -0.08 1.96 8.77
C LEU A 4 -0.51 1.22 10.03
N MET A 5 0.29 1.27 11.10
CA MET A 5 0.00 0.58 12.37
C MET A 5 -1.37 0.96 12.93
N ARG A 6 -1.77 2.23 12.87
CA ARG A 6 -3.09 2.65 13.36
C ARG A 6 -4.21 1.94 12.60
N PHE A 7 -4.09 1.85 11.27
CA PHE A 7 -5.13 1.23 10.45
C PHE A 7 -5.20 -0.29 10.61
N PHE A 8 -4.06 -0.95 10.87
CA PHE A 8 -4.05 -2.39 11.19
C PHE A 8 -4.69 -2.68 12.55
N VAL A 9 -4.36 -1.89 13.58
CA VAL A 9 -4.99 -2.00 14.90
C VAL A 9 -6.49 -1.75 14.80
N GLU A 10 -6.91 -0.72 14.07
CA GLU A 10 -8.34 -0.44 13.85
C GLU A 10 -9.07 -1.60 13.16
N ALA A 11 -8.47 -2.23 12.16
CA ALA A 11 -9.05 -3.39 11.49
C ALA A 11 -9.15 -4.61 12.43
N GLU A 12 -8.11 -4.86 13.22
CA GLU A 12 -8.09 -5.93 14.22
C GLU A 12 -9.15 -5.72 15.32
N ASP A 13 -9.26 -4.50 15.87
CA ASP A 13 -10.27 -4.12 16.87
C ASP A 13 -11.71 -4.27 16.33
N ASN A 14 -11.91 -4.04 15.03
CA ASN A 14 -13.19 -4.23 14.36
C ASN A 14 -13.51 -5.71 14.05
N GLY A 15 -12.58 -6.63 14.33
CA GLY A 15 -12.73 -8.05 14.02
C GLY A 15 -12.58 -8.37 12.52
N ASP A 16 -11.98 -7.47 11.74
CA ASP A 16 -11.70 -7.74 10.33
C ASP A 16 -10.66 -8.85 10.18
N GLU A 17 -10.93 -9.81 9.30
CA GLU A 17 -9.91 -10.80 8.92
C GLU A 17 -8.79 -10.10 8.14
N LEU A 18 -7.58 -10.09 8.70
CA LEU A 18 -6.37 -9.54 8.08
C LEU A 18 -5.82 -10.47 6.98
N ASN A 19 -6.66 -10.96 6.08
CA ASN A 19 -6.23 -11.64 4.86
C ASN A 19 -5.52 -10.66 3.90
N VAL A 20 -4.84 -11.18 2.88
CA VAL A 20 -4.02 -10.38 1.95
C VAL A 20 -4.82 -9.22 1.33
N ASN A 21 -6.08 -9.44 0.94
CA ASN A 21 -6.90 -8.39 0.36
C ASN A 21 -7.23 -7.27 1.35
N THR A 22 -7.53 -7.62 2.61
CA THR A 22 -7.77 -6.65 3.68
C THR A 22 -6.51 -5.82 3.94
N GLN A 23 -5.35 -6.47 4.06
CA GLN A 23 -4.07 -5.78 4.28
C GLN A 23 -3.75 -4.80 3.14
N ILE A 24 -3.96 -5.20 1.89
CA ILE A 24 -3.74 -4.33 0.72
C ILE A 24 -4.70 -3.13 0.73
N LYS A 25 -5.97 -3.33 1.09
CA LYS A 25 -6.93 -2.22 1.25
C LYS A 25 -6.50 -1.23 2.33
N ILE A 26 -6.00 -1.73 3.46
CA ILE A 26 -5.46 -0.90 4.55
C ILE A 26 -4.28 -0.06 4.06
N VAL A 27 -3.35 -0.68 3.33
CA VAL A 27 -2.22 0.03 2.73
C VAL A 27 -2.72 1.17 1.84
N PHE A 28 -3.62 0.88 0.89
CA PHE A 28 -4.16 1.91 0.00
C PHE A 28 -4.95 3.02 0.71
N LYS A 29 -5.65 2.73 1.82
CA LYS A 29 -6.33 3.75 2.64
C LYS A 29 -5.33 4.69 3.33
N SER A 30 -4.12 4.23 3.61
CA SER A 30 -3.09 4.99 4.33
C SER A 30 -2.18 5.85 3.44
N LEU A 31 -2.22 5.65 2.12
CA LEU A 31 -1.36 6.37 1.16
C LEU A 31 -1.82 7.83 0.97
N SER A 32 -0.88 8.73 0.71
CA SER A 32 -1.18 10.10 0.28
C SER A 32 -1.72 10.12 -1.15
N ASN A 33 -2.35 11.24 -1.55
CA ASN A 33 -2.84 11.43 -2.92
C ASN A 33 -1.73 11.40 -3.99
N GLU A 34 -0.46 11.56 -3.61
CA GLU A 34 0.68 11.46 -4.53
C GLU A 34 0.82 10.04 -5.12
N PHE A 35 0.26 9.03 -4.44
CA PHE A 35 0.25 7.64 -4.88
C PHE A 35 -0.99 7.27 -5.72
N ASN A 36 -1.82 8.24 -6.14
CA ASN A 36 -3.03 7.96 -6.94
C ASN A 36 -2.71 7.21 -8.25
N ASN A 37 -1.62 7.59 -8.93
CA ASN A 37 -1.18 6.91 -10.16
C ASN A 37 -0.77 5.46 -9.89
N PHE A 38 -0.10 5.20 -8.77
CA PHE A 38 0.27 3.86 -8.34
C PHE A 38 -0.97 3.00 -8.09
N ARG A 39 -1.95 3.54 -7.34
CA ARG A 39 -3.23 2.85 -7.06
C ARG A 39 -4.00 2.52 -8.33
N ALA A 40 -4.10 3.46 -9.27
CA ALA A 40 -4.76 3.24 -10.56
C ALA A 40 -4.07 2.11 -11.34
N SER A 41 -2.73 2.13 -11.39
CA SER A 41 -1.92 1.13 -12.10
C SER A 41 -2.05 -0.27 -11.48
N TYR A 42 -2.07 -0.35 -10.15
CA TYR A 42 -2.30 -1.60 -9.42
C TYR A 42 -3.68 -2.20 -9.74
N ASN A 43 -4.74 -1.38 -9.69
CA ASN A 43 -6.11 -1.82 -9.95
C ASN A 43 -6.30 -2.26 -11.41
N LEU A 44 -5.68 -1.57 -12.37
CA LEU A 44 -5.73 -1.91 -13.79
C LEU A 44 -4.97 -3.20 -14.12
N GLY A 45 -3.82 -3.42 -13.48
CA GLY A 45 -2.98 -4.59 -13.73
C GLY A 45 -3.52 -5.90 -13.15
N ASN A 46 -4.60 -5.85 -12.35
CA ASN A 46 -5.14 -6.96 -11.58
C ASN A 46 -4.04 -7.78 -10.88
N LYS A 47 -3.03 -7.06 -10.34
CA LYS A 47 -1.86 -7.71 -9.78
C LYS A 47 -2.25 -8.36 -8.45
N ALA A 48 -2.18 -9.69 -8.39
CA ALA A 48 -2.27 -10.43 -7.14
C ALA A 48 -0.91 -10.36 -6.41
N LEU A 49 -0.56 -9.18 -5.89
CA LEU A 49 0.67 -9.01 -5.12
C LEU A 49 0.51 -9.55 -3.71
N THR A 50 1.57 -10.19 -3.20
CA THR A 50 1.75 -10.33 -1.75
C THR A 50 1.98 -8.95 -1.11
N LEU A 51 1.70 -8.82 0.20
CA LEU A 51 1.96 -7.56 0.91
C LEU A 51 3.44 -7.12 0.75
N THR A 52 4.38 -8.06 0.82
CA THR A 52 5.81 -7.77 0.65
C THR A 52 6.13 -7.19 -0.72
N GLN A 53 5.53 -7.72 -1.80
CA GLN A 53 5.73 -7.18 -3.15
C GLN A 53 5.12 -5.78 -3.28
N LEU A 54 3.91 -5.57 -2.73
CA LEU A 54 3.27 -4.26 -2.70
C LEU A 54 4.15 -3.22 -1.99
N MET A 55 4.72 -3.58 -0.84
CA MET A 55 5.60 -2.67 -0.07
C MET A 55 6.87 -2.31 -0.85
N LYS A 56 7.47 -3.26 -1.58
CA LYS A 56 8.64 -2.98 -2.43
C LYS A 56 8.31 -2.04 -3.59
N GLU A 57 7.18 -2.26 -4.27
CA GLU A 57 6.75 -1.37 -5.34
C GLU A 57 6.46 0.05 -4.81
N LEU A 58 5.82 0.16 -3.64
CA LEU A 58 5.56 1.45 -2.97
C LEU A 58 6.83 2.19 -2.59
N GLN A 59 7.84 1.50 -2.04
CA GLN A 59 9.14 2.09 -1.74
C GLN A 59 9.84 2.60 -2.99
N SER A 60 9.75 1.86 -4.10
CA SER A 60 10.28 2.30 -5.39
C SER A 60 9.57 3.55 -5.89
N CYS A 61 8.23 3.61 -5.79
CA CYS A 61 7.47 4.81 -6.12
C CYS A 61 7.82 6.01 -5.24
N GLU A 62 7.95 5.83 -3.92
CA GLU A 62 8.37 6.89 -3.00
C GLU A 62 9.76 7.44 -3.37
N LEU A 63 10.68 6.55 -3.75
CA LEU A 63 12.03 6.95 -4.18
C LEU A 63 11.99 7.83 -5.44
N ILE A 64 11.17 7.46 -6.43
CA ILE A 64 10.98 8.25 -7.65
C ILE A 64 10.34 9.61 -7.33
N LEU A 65 9.29 9.63 -6.48
CA LEU A 65 8.61 10.87 -6.08
C LEU A 65 9.54 11.85 -5.38
N ASN A 66 10.49 11.33 -4.59
CA ASN A 66 11.50 12.13 -3.89
C ASN A 66 12.72 12.48 -4.75
N GLY A 67 12.69 12.21 -6.07
CA GLY A 67 13.79 12.50 -7.00
C GLY A 67 14.98 11.55 -6.90
N GLY A 68 14.83 10.43 -6.20
CA GLY A 68 15.81 9.35 -6.13
C GLY A 68 15.78 8.44 -7.36
N LYS A 69 16.80 7.58 -7.47
CA LYS A 69 16.92 6.60 -8.56
C LYS A 69 16.47 5.22 -8.06
N PRO A 70 15.56 4.50 -8.75
CA PRO A 70 15.13 3.16 -8.36
C PRO A 70 16.32 2.21 -8.16
N ILE A 71 16.25 1.33 -7.14
CA ILE A 71 17.25 0.28 -6.86
C ILE A 71 16.97 -0.94 -7.73
#